data_AF-A0A4P7NCZ6-F1
#
_entry.id   AF-A0A4P7NCZ6-F1
#
_cell.length_a   1.000
_cell.length_b   1.000
_cell.length_c   1.000
_cell.angle_alpha   90.00
_cell.angle_beta   90.00
_cell.angle_gamma   90.00
#
_symmetry.space_group_name_H-M   'P 1'
#
loop_
_entity.id
_entity.type
_entity.pdbx_description
1 polymer ?
#
loop_
_entity_poly.entity_id
_entity_poly.type
_entity_poly.pdbx_seq_one_letter_code
_entity_poly.pdbx_strand_id
1 'polypeptide(L)'
;MAQAIHTLRHSPEVQAFPTGLGSAVKYVGEGMANVVFSFPEAQDSMRDLLIRVPKDVTGDHEEIHKHWCENVYPLFESRDLVPQYLVKIEGQDDILVRLRSELEAAETKGQRKSKMKGTKIKTDIRTAMLIHDMRPRNDNEILIEFKPKWLEQSPTAPKDATRCRNCAREAYRNNKKGTSDSILCPLRFMDRAGEVSMARVKEFITKGLDISSGSPAAITLEKWLRENTLLPHLHDAQVSNDSTGVLEPKDQFKLGLAMTLRDCTCYVRLSRQGSSIEKVEARLGDLDLKDQTTKLDYWRDMELELQEQGYYLSNEKPQQKTNCLLS
;
A
#
# COMPACT_ATOMS: atom_id res chain seq x y z
N MET A 1 21.94 23.23 1.99
CA MET A 1 20.79 24.16 2.12
C MET A 1 19.56 23.35 1.75
N ALA A 2 18.60 23.25 2.69
CA ALA A 2 17.51 22.26 2.66
C ALA A 2 16.20 22.91 3.13
N GLN A 3 15.68 23.88 2.38
CA GLN A 3 14.64 24.80 2.88
C GLN A 3 13.21 24.51 2.42
N ALA A 4 12.97 23.63 1.45
CA ALA A 4 11.63 23.49 0.87
C ALA A 4 10.71 22.45 1.56
N ILE A 5 11.22 21.34 2.12
CA ILE A 5 10.38 20.40 2.89
C ILE A 5 9.94 21.01 4.24
N HIS A 6 10.71 21.96 4.79
CA HIS A 6 10.46 22.49 6.13
C HIS A 6 9.17 23.31 6.26
N THR A 7 8.56 23.72 5.15
CA THR A 7 7.28 24.44 5.12
C THR A 7 6.06 23.51 5.06
N LEU A 8 6.20 22.30 4.51
CA LEU A 8 5.11 21.34 4.47
C LEU A 8 4.95 20.66 5.82
N ARG A 9 3.71 20.65 6.33
CA ARG A 9 3.36 20.10 7.63
C ARG A 9 2.36 18.97 7.47
N HIS A 10 2.45 17.97 8.34
CA HIS A 10 1.37 17.01 8.51
C HIS A 10 0.21 17.69 9.24
N SER A 11 -0.77 18.15 8.47
CA SER A 11 -1.95 18.88 8.94
C SER A 11 -3.13 18.54 8.04
N PRO A 12 -4.36 18.43 8.58
CA PRO A 12 -5.56 18.31 7.76
C PRO A 12 -5.81 19.54 6.87
N GLU A 13 -5.17 20.68 7.17
CA GLU A 13 -5.34 21.93 6.43
C GLU A 13 -4.66 21.91 5.06
N VAL A 14 -5.34 22.50 4.07
CA VAL A 14 -4.81 22.70 2.73
C VAL A 14 -3.63 23.69 2.79
N GLN A 15 -2.49 23.28 2.26
CA GLN A 15 -1.28 24.10 2.21
C GLN A 15 -1.08 24.73 0.83
N ALA A 16 -0.25 25.77 0.75
CA ALA A 16 0.11 26.37 -0.53
C ALA A 16 0.87 25.36 -1.41
N PHE A 17 0.64 25.42 -2.72
CA PHE A 17 1.47 24.65 -3.67
C PHE A 17 2.93 25.09 -3.55
N PRO A 18 3.89 24.17 -3.38
CA PRO A 18 5.27 24.54 -3.18
C PRO A 18 5.91 25.06 -4.48
N THR A 19 6.81 26.01 -4.34
CA THR A 19 7.69 26.48 -5.42
C THR A 19 8.89 25.54 -5.59
N GLY A 20 9.57 25.60 -6.73
CA GLY A 20 10.83 24.85 -6.93
C GLY A 20 10.65 23.39 -7.38
N LEU A 21 9.45 23.01 -7.84
CA LEU A 21 9.18 21.71 -8.48
C LEU A 21 9.69 21.64 -9.93
N GLY A 22 10.15 22.76 -10.51
CA GLY A 22 10.53 22.83 -11.90
C GLY A 22 9.32 22.81 -12.85
N SER A 23 9.59 22.71 -14.14
CA SER A 23 8.56 22.79 -15.18
C SER A 23 8.12 21.41 -15.67
N ALA A 24 9.00 20.41 -15.63
CA ALA A 24 8.72 19.07 -16.09
C ALA A 24 7.91 18.23 -15.09
N VAL A 25 6.99 17.42 -15.63
CA VAL A 25 6.30 16.34 -14.90
C VAL A 25 6.52 15.03 -15.64
N LYS A 26 6.54 13.91 -14.91
CA LYS A 26 6.72 12.58 -15.51
C LYS A 26 5.78 11.58 -14.87
N TYR A 27 5.10 10.79 -15.70
CA TYR A 27 4.21 9.73 -15.22
C TYR A 27 5.01 8.68 -14.42
N VAL A 28 4.51 8.33 -13.24
CA VAL A 28 5.11 7.31 -12.36
C VAL A 28 4.26 6.05 -12.32
N GLY A 29 2.96 6.21 -12.13
CA GLY A 29 2.05 5.09 -11.98
C GLY A 29 0.63 5.54 -11.67
N GLU A 30 -0.29 4.58 -11.61
CA GLU A 30 -1.67 4.86 -11.29
C GLU A 30 -2.38 3.67 -10.64
N GLY A 31 -3.35 4.00 -9.79
CA GLY A 31 -4.35 3.07 -9.26
C GLY A 31 -5.72 3.30 -9.92
N MET A 32 -6.75 2.64 -9.39
CA MET A 32 -8.12 2.87 -9.86
C MET A 32 -8.57 4.33 -9.62
N ALA A 33 -8.15 4.92 -8.50
CA ALA A 33 -8.58 6.26 -8.07
C ALA A 33 -7.58 7.35 -8.44
N ASN A 34 -6.28 7.14 -8.30
CA ASN A 34 -5.33 8.25 -8.42
C ASN A 34 -4.25 7.97 -9.49
N VAL A 35 -3.71 9.06 -10.04
CA VAL A 35 -2.51 9.05 -10.89
C VAL A 35 -1.38 9.73 -10.15
N VAL A 36 -0.16 9.20 -10.27
CA VAL A 36 1.04 9.71 -9.59
C VAL A 36 2.06 10.16 -10.61
N PHE A 37 2.62 11.35 -10.39
CA PHE A 37 3.66 11.96 -11.21
C PHE A 37 4.84 12.40 -10.35
N SER A 38 6.02 12.43 -10.95
CA SER A 38 7.23 13.01 -10.35
C SER A 38 7.59 14.34 -11.00
N PHE A 39 8.46 15.08 -10.34
CA PHE A 39 9.00 16.36 -10.81
C PHE A 39 10.51 16.24 -11.08
N PRO A 40 10.94 15.86 -12.30
CA PRO A 40 12.35 15.55 -12.58
C PRO A 40 13.30 16.74 -12.40
N GLU A 41 12.78 17.96 -12.55
CA GLU A 41 13.53 19.22 -12.45
C GLU A 41 13.46 19.85 -11.06
N ALA A 42 12.77 19.21 -10.10
CA ALA A 42 12.64 19.73 -8.76
C ALA A 42 14.03 19.94 -8.12
N GLN A 43 14.12 20.92 -7.22
CA GLN A 43 15.36 21.24 -6.51
C GLN A 43 15.33 20.76 -5.06
N ASP A 44 16.52 20.51 -4.50
CA ASP A 44 16.71 20.10 -3.11
C ASP A 44 15.76 18.97 -2.70
N SER A 45 15.11 19.14 -1.55
CA SER A 45 14.20 18.20 -0.93
C SER A 45 12.87 18.04 -1.69
N MET A 46 12.57 18.90 -2.68
CA MET A 46 11.38 18.72 -3.53
C MET A 46 11.54 17.56 -4.52
N ARG A 47 12.79 17.11 -4.78
CA ARG A 47 13.06 15.91 -5.58
C ARG A 47 12.50 14.64 -4.96
N ASP A 48 12.31 14.64 -3.65
CA ASP A 48 11.79 13.52 -2.90
C ASP A 48 10.25 13.52 -2.81
N LEU A 49 9.57 14.33 -3.64
CA LEU A 49 8.11 14.42 -3.67
C LEU A 49 7.54 13.97 -5.01
N LEU A 50 6.41 13.27 -4.92
CA LEU A 50 5.52 12.95 -6.03
C LEU A 50 4.21 13.71 -5.84
N ILE A 51 3.52 14.01 -6.93
CA ILE A 51 2.15 14.49 -6.89
C ILE A 51 1.17 13.38 -7.24
N ARG A 52 0.20 13.18 -6.35
CA ARG A 52 -0.91 12.24 -6.48
C ARG A 52 -2.17 13.06 -6.76
N VAL A 53 -2.72 12.90 -7.96
CA VAL A 53 -3.93 13.62 -8.42
C VAL A 53 -5.13 12.69 -8.58
N PRO A 54 -6.35 13.17 -8.29
CA PRO A 54 -7.57 12.38 -8.38
C PRO A 54 -7.99 12.12 -9.84
N LYS A 55 -8.49 10.92 -10.10
CA LYS A 55 -9.33 10.61 -11.25
C LYS A 55 -10.79 10.93 -10.93
N ASP A 56 -11.65 10.82 -11.94
CA ASP A 56 -13.09 11.09 -11.80
C ASP A 56 -13.80 10.22 -10.74
N VAL A 57 -13.26 9.04 -10.45
CA VAL A 57 -13.82 8.10 -9.47
C VAL A 57 -13.34 8.36 -8.03
N THR A 58 -12.41 9.29 -7.83
CA THR A 58 -11.91 9.60 -6.48
C THR A 58 -12.91 10.46 -5.74
N GLY A 59 -13.11 10.16 -4.46
CA GLY A 59 -13.78 11.06 -3.52
C GLY A 59 -13.01 12.35 -3.30
N ASP A 60 -13.47 13.16 -2.35
CA ASP A 60 -12.80 14.42 -2.03
C ASP A 60 -11.43 14.21 -1.37
N HIS A 61 -10.37 14.79 -1.94
CA HIS A 61 -9.01 14.70 -1.39
C HIS A 61 -8.89 15.39 -0.04
N GLU A 62 -9.66 16.45 0.22
CA GLU A 62 -9.64 17.11 1.53
C GLU A 62 -10.21 16.18 2.61
N GLU A 63 -11.35 15.54 2.36
CA GLU A 63 -11.94 14.56 3.27
C GLU A 63 -11.04 13.34 3.45
N ILE A 64 -10.45 12.79 2.37
CA ILE A 64 -9.52 11.66 2.44
C ILE A 64 -8.31 12.02 3.30
N HIS A 65 -7.72 13.20 3.09
CA HIS A 65 -6.55 13.64 3.85
C HIS A 65 -6.88 13.89 5.32
N LYS A 66 -8.01 14.56 5.58
CA LYS A 66 -8.50 14.80 6.94
C LYS A 66 -8.68 13.48 7.70
N HIS A 67 -9.33 12.49 7.09
CA HIS A 67 -9.49 11.17 7.71
C HIS A 67 -8.15 10.50 7.99
N TRP A 68 -7.19 10.60 7.06
CA TRP A 68 -5.84 10.07 7.29
C TRP A 68 -5.16 10.77 8.47
N CYS A 69 -5.21 12.10 8.55
CA CYS A 69 -4.62 12.88 9.65
C CYS A 69 -5.25 12.56 11.01
N GLU A 70 -6.58 12.40 11.05
CA GLU A 70 -7.32 12.21 12.31
C GLU A 70 -7.32 10.76 12.78
N ASN A 71 -7.25 9.77 11.87
CA ASN A 71 -7.53 8.37 12.20
C ASN A 71 -6.40 7.39 11.86
N VAL A 72 -5.53 7.71 10.89
CA VAL A 72 -4.41 6.84 10.51
C VAL A 72 -3.11 7.33 11.12
N TYR A 73 -2.81 8.62 10.94
CA TYR A 73 -1.56 9.23 11.41
C TYR A 73 -1.32 9.01 12.91
N PRO A 74 -2.32 9.11 13.81
CA PRO A 74 -2.10 8.90 15.24
C PRO A 74 -1.80 7.45 15.64
N LEU A 75 -2.01 6.46 14.76
CA LEU A 75 -1.76 5.05 15.04
C LEU A 75 -0.29 4.65 14.90
N PHE A 76 0.53 5.50 14.26
CA PHE A 76 1.90 5.16 13.89
C PHE A 76 2.86 6.30 14.20
N GLU A 77 4.15 6.00 14.27
CA GLU A 77 5.16 7.04 14.26
C GLU A 77 5.24 7.68 12.86
N SER A 78 5.60 8.96 12.80
CA SER A 78 5.68 9.68 11.52
C SER A 78 6.68 9.07 10.53
N ARG A 79 7.72 8.38 11.03
CA ARG A 79 8.70 7.65 10.20
C ARG A 79 8.14 6.39 9.55
N ASP A 80 7.10 5.81 10.14
CA ASP A 80 6.49 4.54 9.70
C ASP A 80 5.48 4.74 8.57
N LEU A 81 5.09 5.98 8.30
CA LEU A 81 4.12 6.34 7.27
C LEU A 81 4.83 7.04 6.11
N VAL A 82 4.36 6.79 4.89
CA VAL A 82 4.72 7.62 3.72
C VAL A 82 4.15 9.01 3.99
N PRO A 83 5.01 10.05 4.11
CA PRO A 83 4.57 11.41 4.32
C PRO A 83 3.63 11.83 3.19
N GLN A 84 2.49 12.41 3.55
CA GLN A 84 1.54 13.01 2.62
C GLN A 84 1.14 14.41 3.09
N TYR A 85 0.93 15.30 2.12
CA TYR A 85 0.62 16.72 2.34
C TYR A 85 -0.46 17.16 1.35
N LEU A 86 -1.56 17.71 1.87
CA LEU A 86 -2.62 18.29 1.05
C LEU A 86 -2.22 19.69 0.59
N VAL A 87 -2.23 19.91 -0.72
CA VAL A 87 -1.87 21.21 -1.32
C VAL A 87 -2.96 21.72 -2.23
N LYS A 88 -3.13 23.04 -2.25
CA LYS A 88 -4.00 23.75 -3.20
C LYS A 88 -3.36 23.68 -4.59
N ILE A 89 -4.06 23.11 -5.56
CA ILE A 89 -3.64 23.08 -6.98
C ILE A 89 -4.51 23.98 -7.87
N GLU A 90 -5.66 24.43 -7.35
CA GLU A 90 -6.45 25.48 -7.99
C GLU A 90 -5.60 26.73 -8.27
N GLY A 91 -5.68 27.24 -9.50
CA GLY A 91 -4.87 28.35 -9.99
C GLY A 91 -3.48 27.94 -10.49
N GLN A 92 -3.16 26.64 -10.52
CA GLN A 92 -1.95 26.09 -11.15
C GLN A 92 -2.27 25.50 -12.54
N ASP A 93 -2.97 26.23 -13.41
CA ASP A 93 -3.47 25.68 -14.69
C ASP A 93 -2.36 25.06 -15.55
N ASP A 94 -1.18 25.69 -15.57
CA ASP A 94 -0.02 25.18 -16.26
C ASP A 94 0.42 23.78 -15.76
N ILE A 95 0.37 23.51 -14.45
CA ILE A 95 0.71 22.17 -13.94
C ILE A 95 -0.34 21.15 -14.34
N LEU A 96 -1.63 21.50 -14.26
CA LEU A 96 -2.73 20.61 -14.61
C LEU A 96 -2.69 20.23 -16.10
N VAL A 97 -2.40 21.19 -16.98
CA VAL A 97 -2.21 20.94 -18.42
C VAL A 97 -1.07 19.96 -18.64
N ARG A 98 0.08 20.17 -17.98
CA ARG A 98 1.24 19.27 -18.10
C ARG A 98 0.95 17.86 -17.60
N LEU A 99 0.29 17.70 -16.46
CA LEU A 99 -0.07 16.38 -15.91
C LEU A 99 -1.00 15.61 -16.85
N ARG A 100 -1.99 16.30 -17.46
CA ARG A 100 -2.91 15.70 -18.43
C ARG A 100 -2.17 15.28 -19.70
N SER A 101 -1.34 16.16 -20.25
CA SER A 101 -0.56 15.86 -21.46
C SER A 101 0.43 14.70 -21.25
N GLU A 102 1.08 14.64 -20.09
CA GLU A 102 1.96 13.53 -19.73
C GLU A 102 1.19 12.20 -19.54
N LEU A 103 -0.04 12.22 -19.02
CA LEU A 103 -0.88 11.03 -18.93
C LEU A 103 -1.27 10.50 -20.33
N GLU A 104 -1.63 11.39 -21.25
CA GLU A 104 -1.92 11.05 -22.64
C GLU A 104 -0.69 10.50 -23.37
N ALA A 105 0.49 11.09 -23.13
CA ALA A 105 1.75 10.60 -23.65
C ALA A 105 2.07 9.19 -23.10
N ALA A 106 1.86 8.95 -21.80
CA ALA A 106 2.06 7.64 -21.18
C ALA A 106 1.08 6.58 -21.75
N GLU A 107 -0.16 6.97 -22.06
CA GLU A 107 -1.12 6.10 -22.75
C GLU A 107 -0.65 5.72 -24.15
N THR A 108 -0.23 6.71 -24.94
CA THR A 108 0.27 6.53 -26.31
C THR A 108 1.50 5.65 -26.36
N LYS A 109 2.40 5.79 -25.38
CA LYS A 109 3.61 4.97 -25.22
C LYS A 109 3.33 3.56 -24.66
N GLY A 110 2.08 3.22 -24.37
CA GLY A 110 1.70 1.92 -23.81
C GLY A 110 2.16 1.68 -22.38
N GLN A 111 2.51 2.73 -21.64
CA GLN A 111 3.00 2.63 -20.25
C GLN A 111 1.86 2.39 -19.24
N ARG A 112 0.61 2.69 -19.63
CA ARG A 112 -0.58 2.47 -18.81
C ARG A 112 -1.09 1.04 -18.91
N LYS A 113 -1.48 0.47 -17.76
CA LYS A 113 -2.10 -0.87 -17.70
C LYS A 113 -3.40 -0.87 -18.51
N SER A 114 -3.71 -1.98 -19.20
CA SER A 114 -4.89 -2.10 -20.07
C SER A 114 -6.19 -1.62 -19.41
N LYS A 115 -6.46 -2.06 -18.17
CA LYS A 115 -7.66 -1.66 -17.40
C LYS A 115 -7.73 -0.18 -17.02
N MET A 116 -6.63 0.57 -17.15
CA MET A 116 -6.56 1.99 -16.81
C MET A 116 -6.74 2.89 -18.03
N LYS A 117 -6.64 2.33 -19.24
CA LYS A 117 -6.73 3.09 -20.49
C LYS A 117 -8.07 3.82 -20.59
N GLY A 118 -8.02 5.07 -21.06
CA GLY A 118 -9.19 5.93 -21.18
C GLY A 118 -9.66 6.59 -19.87
N THR A 119 -9.15 6.18 -18.70
CA THR A 119 -9.41 6.92 -17.45
C THR A 119 -8.65 8.24 -17.44
N LYS A 120 -9.30 9.31 -16.95
CA LYS A 120 -8.76 10.68 -16.97
C LYS A 120 -8.55 11.22 -15.55
N ILE A 121 -7.67 12.23 -15.46
CA ILE A 121 -7.55 13.10 -14.29
C ILE A 121 -8.81 13.96 -14.22
N LYS A 122 -9.35 14.16 -13.02
CA LYS A 122 -10.53 15.00 -12.80
C LYS A 122 -10.33 16.40 -13.41
N THR A 123 -11.38 16.97 -13.99
CA THR A 123 -11.30 18.26 -14.68
C THR A 123 -11.27 19.44 -13.71
N ASP A 124 -12.13 19.40 -12.68
CA ASP A 124 -12.23 20.39 -11.61
C ASP A 124 -11.50 19.87 -10.35
N ILE A 125 -10.18 20.08 -10.31
CA ILE A 125 -9.32 19.70 -9.18
C ILE A 125 -8.91 20.96 -8.45
N ARG A 126 -9.30 21.04 -7.17
CA ARG A 126 -8.90 22.16 -6.29
C ARG A 126 -7.70 21.84 -5.43
N THR A 127 -7.57 20.59 -5.03
CA THR A 127 -6.50 20.10 -4.16
C THR A 127 -5.87 18.83 -4.74
N ALA A 128 -4.60 18.62 -4.41
CA ALA A 128 -3.86 17.40 -4.71
C ALA A 128 -3.05 16.98 -3.48
N MET A 129 -2.52 15.76 -3.49
CA MET A 129 -1.62 15.29 -2.44
C MET A 129 -0.18 15.25 -2.96
N LEU A 130 0.74 15.86 -2.23
CA LEU A 130 2.17 15.56 -2.37
C LEU A 130 2.50 14.39 -1.45
N ILE A 131 3.21 13.40 -1.97
CA ILE A 131 3.63 12.21 -1.21
C ILE A 131 5.13 12.03 -1.33
N HIS A 132 5.78 11.48 -0.30
CA HIS A 132 7.20 11.18 -0.37
C HIS A 132 7.50 10.09 -1.40
N ASP A 133 8.56 10.28 -2.17
CA ASP A 133 9.01 9.31 -3.15
C ASP A 133 9.80 8.17 -2.49
N MET A 134 9.19 6.99 -2.46
CA MET A 134 9.82 5.76 -1.94
C MET A 134 10.64 5.00 -2.98
N ARG A 135 10.70 5.45 -4.25
CA ARG A 135 11.50 4.81 -5.29
C ARG A 135 13.00 4.88 -4.96
N PRO A 136 13.83 3.99 -5.54
CA PRO A 136 15.28 4.08 -5.38
C PRO A 136 15.80 5.46 -5.80
N ARG A 137 16.62 6.08 -4.95
CA ARG A 137 17.23 7.40 -5.23
C ARG A 137 18.40 7.30 -6.21
N ASN A 138 19.01 6.13 -6.29
CA ASN A 138 20.14 5.81 -7.16
C ASN A 138 20.21 4.29 -7.40
N ASP A 139 21.12 3.87 -8.27
CA ASP A 139 21.28 2.47 -8.68
C ASP A 139 21.79 1.54 -7.55
N ASN A 140 22.23 2.09 -6.42
CA ASN A 140 22.65 1.32 -5.24
C ASN A 140 21.51 1.10 -4.23
N GLU A 141 20.29 1.55 -4.51
CA GLU A 141 19.12 1.26 -3.69
C GLU A 141 18.16 0.29 -4.41
N ILE A 142 17.47 -0.52 -3.63
CA ILE A 142 16.37 -1.37 -4.10
C ILE A 142 15.12 -0.98 -3.33
N LEU A 143 13.99 -0.95 -4.04
CA LEU A 143 12.67 -0.86 -3.44
C LEU A 143 12.01 -2.23 -3.48
N ILE A 144 11.56 -2.69 -2.31
CA ILE A 144 10.67 -3.83 -2.15
C ILE A 144 9.29 -3.28 -1.80
N GLU A 145 8.28 -3.65 -2.59
CA GLU A 145 6.89 -3.25 -2.38
C GLU A 145 6.04 -4.50 -2.16
N PHE A 146 5.32 -4.57 -1.04
CA PHE A 146 4.38 -5.66 -0.78
C PHE A 146 3.19 -5.19 0.06
N LYS A 147 2.07 -5.91 -0.05
CA LYS A 147 0.92 -5.70 0.84
C LYS A 147 0.98 -6.71 1.98
N PRO A 148 1.10 -6.28 3.27
CA PRO A 148 1.16 -7.19 4.41
C PRO A 148 -0.12 -8.02 4.58
N LYS A 149 -1.28 -7.48 4.15
CA LYS A 149 -2.60 -8.12 4.28
C LYS A 149 -3.02 -8.31 5.75
N TRP A 150 -3.81 -9.34 6.01
CA TRP A 150 -4.35 -9.67 7.33
C TRP A 150 -3.26 -10.36 8.14
N LEU A 151 -2.64 -9.63 9.08
CA LEU A 151 -1.54 -10.16 9.90
C LEU A 151 -2.02 -11.05 11.05
N GLU A 152 -3.33 -11.13 11.26
CA GLU A 152 -4.02 -12.03 12.19
C GLU A 152 -5.15 -12.77 11.45
N GLN A 153 -5.58 -13.92 11.98
CA GLN A 153 -6.75 -14.62 11.44
C GLN A 153 -8.01 -13.75 11.54
N SER A 154 -8.93 -13.91 10.58
CA SER A 154 -10.25 -13.26 10.65
C SER A 154 -10.99 -13.69 11.92
N PRO A 155 -11.53 -12.77 12.73
CA PRO A 155 -12.28 -13.13 13.94
C PRO A 155 -13.51 -14.01 13.65
N THR A 156 -14.04 -13.93 12.42
CA THR A 156 -15.19 -14.71 11.97
C THR A 156 -14.80 -16.00 11.25
N ALA A 157 -13.51 -16.31 11.06
CA ALA A 157 -13.11 -17.57 10.46
C ALA A 157 -13.58 -18.78 11.28
N PRO A 158 -13.87 -19.93 10.64
CA PRO A 158 -14.17 -21.17 11.36
C PRO A 158 -13.05 -21.55 12.33
N LYS A 159 -13.40 -22.11 13.49
CA LYS A 159 -12.42 -22.46 14.55
C LYS A 159 -11.42 -23.53 14.11
N ASP A 160 -11.82 -24.37 13.17
CA ASP A 160 -11.06 -25.45 12.56
C ASP A 160 -10.42 -25.04 11.22
N ALA A 161 -10.37 -23.75 10.91
CA ALA A 161 -9.76 -23.23 9.69
C ALA A 161 -8.29 -23.67 9.52
N THR A 162 -8.00 -24.34 8.42
CA THR A 162 -6.64 -24.73 7.99
C THR A 162 -5.97 -23.64 7.14
N ARG A 163 -6.75 -22.62 6.72
CA ARG A 163 -6.25 -21.43 6.02
C ARG A 163 -6.56 -20.14 6.76
N CYS A 164 -5.66 -19.17 6.72
CA CYS A 164 -5.99 -17.80 7.12
C CYS A 164 -6.87 -17.13 6.06
N ARG A 165 -7.58 -16.05 6.42
CA ARG A 165 -8.47 -15.33 5.50
C ARG A 165 -7.82 -14.97 4.16
N ASN A 166 -6.58 -14.48 4.17
CA ASN A 166 -5.89 -14.14 2.93
C ASN A 166 -5.60 -15.39 2.07
N CYS A 167 -5.18 -16.50 2.68
CA CYS A 167 -4.98 -17.76 1.95
C CYS A 167 -6.28 -18.29 1.34
N ALA A 168 -7.37 -18.26 2.10
CA ALA A 168 -8.71 -18.64 1.62
C ALA A 168 -9.15 -17.74 0.44
N ARG A 169 -9.00 -16.42 0.58
CA ARG A 169 -9.36 -15.44 -0.46
C ARG A 169 -8.55 -15.62 -1.75
N GLU A 170 -7.24 -15.82 -1.63
CA GLU A 170 -6.38 -15.95 -2.80
C GLU A 170 -6.61 -17.30 -3.50
N ALA A 171 -6.91 -18.37 -2.75
CA ALA A 171 -7.38 -19.64 -3.31
C ALA A 171 -8.70 -19.44 -4.08
N TYR A 172 -9.67 -18.71 -3.51
CA TYR A 172 -10.91 -18.36 -4.20
C TYR A 172 -10.64 -17.61 -5.51
N ARG A 173 -9.77 -16.60 -5.46
CA ARG A 173 -9.39 -15.82 -6.63
C ARG A 173 -8.70 -16.65 -7.70
N ASN A 174 -7.82 -17.57 -7.31
CA ASN A 174 -7.14 -18.49 -8.22
C ASN A 174 -8.16 -19.40 -8.93
N ASN A 175 -9.12 -19.98 -8.20
CA ASN A 175 -10.21 -20.75 -8.81
C ASN A 175 -11.02 -19.92 -9.81
N LYS A 176 -11.44 -18.70 -9.45
CA LYS A 176 -12.18 -17.81 -10.36
C LYS A 176 -11.39 -17.46 -11.63
N LYS A 177 -10.06 -17.44 -11.56
CA LYS A 177 -9.18 -17.18 -12.70
C LYS A 177 -8.73 -18.46 -13.44
N GLY A 178 -9.01 -19.64 -12.90
CA GLY A 178 -8.44 -20.90 -13.38
C GLY A 178 -6.91 -20.97 -13.25
N THR A 179 -6.31 -20.28 -12.27
CA THR A 179 -4.86 -20.31 -12.01
C THR A 179 -4.53 -21.08 -10.74
N SER A 180 -3.23 -21.31 -10.52
CA SER A 180 -2.68 -21.90 -9.29
C SER A 180 -1.48 -21.07 -8.80
N ASP A 181 -1.65 -19.75 -8.84
CA ASP A 181 -0.59 -18.80 -8.47
C ASP A 181 -0.16 -19.02 -7.02
N SER A 182 1.14 -18.88 -6.73
CA SER A 182 1.67 -18.99 -5.37
C SER A 182 1.04 -17.96 -4.43
N ILE A 183 0.66 -18.41 -3.23
CA ILE A 183 -0.02 -17.61 -2.21
C ILE A 183 0.92 -17.48 -1.00
N LEU A 184 1.29 -16.24 -0.65
CA LEU A 184 1.95 -15.96 0.62
C LEU A 184 0.92 -15.89 1.75
N CYS A 185 1.14 -16.67 2.80
CA CYS A 185 0.40 -16.56 4.05
C CYS A 185 0.91 -15.35 4.85
N PRO A 186 0.09 -14.33 5.09
CA PRO A 186 0.50 -13.14 5.84
C PRO A 186 0.95 -13.40 7.28
N LEU A 187 0.41 -14.43 7.93
CA LEU A 187 0.78 -14.77 9.31
C LEU A 187 2.28 -15.11 9.44
N ARG A 188 2.94 -15.47 8.34
CA ARG A 188 4.39 -15.70 8.30
C ARG A 188 5.21 -14.44 8.53
N PHE A 189 4.65 -13.24 8.34
CA PHE A 189 5.30 -11.99 8.75
C PHE A 189 5.39 -11.88 10.29
N MET A 190 4.48 -12.51 11.01
CA MET A 190 4.45 -12.51 12.48
C MET A 190 5.25 -13.67 13.09
N ASP A 191 5.42 -14.77 12.35
CA ASP A 191 6.33 -15.89 12.70
C ASP A 191 7.80 -15.57 12.36
N ARG A 192 8.35 -14.54 13.01
CA ARG A 192 9.68 -13.97 12.71
C ARG A 192 10.87 -14.85 13.11
N ALA A 193 10.64 -15.82 14.01
CA ALA A 193 11.65 -16.80 14.43
C ALA A 193 11.65 -18.04 13.53
N GLY A 194 10.56 -18.31 12.80
CA GLY A 194 10.44 -19.49 11.94
C GLY A 194 11.25 -19.36 10.64
N GLU A 195 12.29 -20.19 10.49
CA GLU A 195 13.14 -20.19 9.28
C GLU A 195 12.35 -20.47 7.99
N VAL A 196 11.37 -21.37 8.04
CA VAL A 196 10.49 -21.64 6.90
C VAL A 196 9.65 -20.41 6.55
N SER A 197 9.12 -19.72 7.56
CA SER A 197 8.35 -18.49 7.35
C SER A 197 9.20 -17.39 6.75
N MET A 198 10.40 -17.18 7.28
CA MET A 198 11.37 -16.21 6.77
C MET A 198 11.76 -16.49 5.31
N ALA A 199 12.07 -17.75 4.98
CA ALA A 199 12.41 -18.13 3.61
C ALA A 199 11.27 -17.83 2.62
N ARG A 200 10.02 -18.15 3.00
CA ARG A 200 8.83 -17.92 2.16
C ARG A 200 8.48 -16.46 1.99
N VAL A 201 8.57 -15.67 3.07
CA VAL A 201 8.33 -14.23 3.02
C VAL A 201 9.34 -13.58 2.08
N LYS A 202 10.64 -13.85 2.26
CA LYS A 202 11.69 -13.32 1.38
C LYS A 202 11.46 -13.71 -0.07
N GLU A 203 11.28 -14.99 -0.35
CA GLU A 203 11.01 -15.52 -1.71
C GLU A 203 9.86 -14.75 -2.39
N PHE A 204 8.78 -14.50 -1.66
CA PHE A 204 7.62 -13.84 -2.22
C PHE A 204 7.82 -12.34 -2.44
N ILE A 205 8.34 -11.60 -1.44
CA ILE A 205 8.45 -10.14 -1.54
C ILE A 205 9.61 -9.70 -2.44
N THR A 206 10.62 -10.54 -2.63
CA THR A 206 11.73 -10.25 -3.55
C THR A 206 11.51 -10.83 -4.94
N LYS A 207 10.34 -11.41 -5.23
CA LYS A 207 10.05 -12.01 -6.53
C LYS A 207 10.18 -10.97 -7.65
N GLY A 208 11.05 -11.26 -8.62
CA GLY A 208 11.34 -10.37 -9.74
C GLY A 208 12.34 -9.26 -9.43
N LEU A 209 12.93 -9.25 -8.23
CA LEU A 209 14.03 -8.36 -7.87
C LEU A 209 15.36 -9.10 -7.98
N ASP A 210 16.40 -8.39 -8.40
CA ASP A 210 17.78 -8.86 -8.42
C ASP A 210 18.40 -8.77 -7.02
N ILE A 211 17.97 -9.67 -6.13
CA ILE A 211 18.48 -9.83 -4.76
C ILE A 211 18.99 -11.27 -4.62
N SER A 212 20.28 -11.47 -4.84
CA SER A 212 20.92 -12.78 -4.67
C SER A 212 20.95 -13.21 -3.20
N SER A 213 20.74 -14.51 -2.95
CA SER A 213 20.91 -15.09 -1.62
C SER A 213 22.31 -14.80 -1.06
N GLY A 214 22.39 -14.43 0.21
CA GLY A 214 23.66 -14.06 0.87
C GLY A 214 24.22 -12.69 0.50
N SER A 215 23.58 -11.92 -0.41
CA SER A 215 23.97 -10.53 -0.67
C SER A 215 23.76 -9.64 0.56
N PRO A 216 24.48 -8.50 0.69
CA PRO A 216 24.26 -7.54 1.77
C PRO A 216 22.79 -7.09 1.87
N ALA A 217 22.13 -6.88 0.73
CA ALA A 217 20.71 -6.58 0.65
C ALA A 217 19.83 -7.69 1.24
N ALA A 218 20.09 -8.96 0.90
CA ALA A 218 19.34 -10.09 1.41
C ALA A 218 19.51 -10.26 2.93
N ILE A 219 20.74 -10.09 3.43
CA ILE A 219 21.06 -10.16 4.87
C ILE A 219 20.36 -9.01 5.62
N THR A 220 20.43 -7.80 5.09
CA THR A 220 19.79 -6.62 5.68
C THR A 220 18.27 -6.76 5.71
N LEU A 221 17.67 -7.24 4.61
CA LEU A 221 16.24 -7.49 4.53
C LEU A 221 15.80 -8.53 5.56
N GLU A 222 16.53 -9.64 5.69
CA GLU A 222 16.23 -10.65 6.70
C GLU A 222 16.32 -10.08 8.11
N LYS A 223 17.39 -9.34 8.42
CA LYS A 223 17.55 -8.69 9.71
C LYS A 223 16.37 -7.74 10.00
N TRP A 224 16.00 -6.91 9.02
CA TRP A 224 14.85 -6.03 9.14
C TRP A 224 13.54 -6.81 9.34
N LEU A 225 13.28 -7.87 8.59
CA LEU A 225 12.07 -8.70 8.76
C LEU A 225 11.97 -9.30 10.17
N ARG A 226 13.10 -9.66 10.78
CA ARG A 226 13.15 -10.21 12.14
C ARG A 226 12.97 -9.14 13.21
N GLU A 227 13.55 -7.96 13.01
CA GLU A 227 13.72 -6.96 14.08
C GLU A 227 12.78 -5.75 13.98
N ASN A 228 12.14 -5.50 12.83
CA ASN A 228 11.31 -4.31 12.65
C ASN A 228 10.13 -4.23 13.64
N THR A 229 9.77 -3.02 14.02
CA THR A 229 8.57 -2.72 14.84
C THR A 229 7.35 -2.38 13.99
N LEU A 230 7.56 -2.04 12.71
CA LEU A 230 6.51 -1.58 11.80
C LEU A 230 5.38 -2.61 11.59
N LEU A 231 5.73 -3.85 11.24
CA LEU A 231 4.73 -4.90 10.99
C LEU A 231 4.00 -5.34 12.27
N PRO A 232 4.67 -5.52 13.43
CA PRO A 232 3.99 -5.69 14.71
C PRO A 232 3.02 -4.56 15.07
N HIS A 233 3.43 -3.30 14.92
CA HIS A 233 2.52 -2.16 15.18
C HIS A 233 1.34 -2.14 14.21
N LEU A 234 1.56 -2.46 12.92
CA LEU A 234 0.47 -2.61 11.95
C LEU A 234 -0.50 -3.72 12.36
N HIS A 235 0.01 -4.88 12.81
CA HIS A 235 -0.81 -5.96 13.34
C HIS A 235 -1.68 -5.49 14.51
N ASP A 236 -1.09 -4.83 15.50
CA ASP A 236 -1.82 -4.36 16.69
C ASP A 236 -2.88 -3.32 16.33
N ALA A 237 -2.57 -2.43 15.37
CA ALA A 237 -3.52 -1.48 14.82
C ALA A 237 -4.67 -2.17 14.05
N GLN A 238 -4.40 -3.26 13.31
CA GLN A 238 -5.44 -4.05 12.64
C GLN A 238 -6.38 -4.72 13.66
N VAL A 239 -5.83 -5.36 14.69
CA VAL A 239 -6.60 -6.12 15.70
C VAL A 239 -7.41 -5.18 16.61
N SER A 240 -6.81 -4.08 17.07
CA SER A 240 -7.49 -3.11 17.94
C SER A 240 -8.67 -2.40 17.29
N ASN A 241 -8.67 -2.28 15.95
CA ASN A 241 -9.75 -1.71 15.17
C ASN A 241 -10.78 -2.73 14.66
N ASP A 242 -10.52 -4.03 14.78
CA ASP A 242 -11.48 -5.06 14.40
C ASP A 242 -11.29 -6.35 15.22
N SER A 243 -12.03 -6.44 16.32
CA SER A 243 -12.03 -7.59 17.22
C SER A 243 -13.19 -8.57 17.00
N THR A 244 -14.17 -8.22 16.15
CA THR A 244 -15.39 -9.01 15.95
C THR A 244 -15.54 -9.55 14.54
N GLY A 245 -14.76 -9.02 13.59
CA GLY A 245 -14.83 -9.40 12.18
C GLY A 245 -15.98 -8.72 11.46
N VAL A 246 -16.12 -9.08 10.19
CA VAL A 246 -16.91 -8.34 9.22
C VAL A 246 -18.38 -8.72 9.16
N LEU A 247 -18.76 -9.90 9.65
CA LEU A 247 -20.15 -10.35 9.62
C LEU A 247 -21.03 -9.44 10.47
N GLU A 248 -20.62 -9.19 11.72
CA GLU A 248 -21.35 -8.37 12.68
C GLU A 248 -20.41 -7.39 13.40
N PRO A 249 -19.90 -6.37 12.69
CA PRO A 249 -18.98 -5.40 13.29
C PRO A 249 -19.68 -4.58 14.36
N LYS A 250 -19.09 -4.50 15.56
CA LYS A 250 -19.56 -3.61 16.63
C LYS A 250 -19.45 -2.13 16.27
N ASP A 251 -18.40 -1.79 15.53
CA ASP A 251 -18.09 -0.44 15.07
C ASP A 251 -17.67 -0.52 13.60
N GLN A 252 -18.53 -0.05 12.70
CA GLN A 252 -18.28 -0.12 11.26
C GLN A 252 -17.17 0.84 10.81
N PHE A 253 -16.98 1.96 11.52
CA PHE A 253 -15.91 2.90 11.20
C PHE A 253 -14.56 2.28 11.53
N LYS A 254 -14.41 1.70 12.72
CA LYS A 254 -13.19 0.97 13.10
C LYS A 254 -12.94 -0.22 12.18
N LEU A 255 -13.98 -0.96 11.77
CA LEU A 255 -13.83 -1.98 10.73
C LEU A 255 -13.28 -1.38 9.42
N GLY A 256 -13.81 -0.25 8.96
CA GLY A 256 -13.30 0.47 7.78
C GLY A 256 -11.82 0.84 7.91
N LEU A 257 -11.40 1.29 9.09
CA LEU A 257 -10.00 1.56 9.42
C LEU A 257 -9.15 0.28 9.40
N ALA A 258 -9.58 -0.80 10.03
CA ALA A 258 -8.90 -2.10 9.97
C ALA A 258 -8.76 -2.61 8.53
N MET A 259 -9.82 -2.48 7.71
CA MET A 259 -9.80 -2.85 6.30
C MET A 259 -8.86 -1.97 5.45
N THR A 260 -8.65 -0.72 5.85
CA THR A 260 -7.64 0.17 5.28
C THR A 260 -6.23 -0.35 5.59
N LEU A 261 -5.96 -0.64 6.86
CA LEU A 261 -4.69 -1.18 7.34
C LEU A 261 -4.35 -2.56 6.73
N ARG A 262 -5.36 -3.38 6.39
CA ARG A 262 -5.18 -4.68 5.72
C ARG A 262 -4.96 -4.57 4.21
N ASP A 263 -5.20 -3.41 3.61
CA ASP A 263 -4.99 -3.18 2.17
C ASP A 263 -3.93 -2.12 1.88
N CYS A 264 -3.21 -1.66 2.90
CA CYS A 264 -2.06 -0.78 2.75
C CYS A 264 -0.90 -1.46 2.02
N THR A 265 0.06 -0.66 1.60
CA THR A 265 1.29 -1.09 0.93
C THR A 265 2.47 -0.79 1.85
N CYS A 266 3.36 -1.76 2.07
CA CYS A 266 4.63 -1.58 2.75
C CYS A 266 5.73 -1.41 1.71
N TYR A 267 6.42 -0.28 1.79
CA TYR A 267 7.59 0.06 0.98
C TYR A 267 8.82 -0.10 1.84
N VAL A 268 9.78 -0.91 1.39
CA VAL A 268 11.07 -1.10 2.06
C VAL A 268 12.18 -0.73 1.07
N ARG A 269 12.84 0.40 1.32
CA ARG A 269 13.99 0.88 0.55
C ARG A 269 15.27 0.57 1.32
N LEU A 270 16.20 -0.12 0.67
CA LEU A 270 17.46 -0.57 1.29
C LEU A 270 18.61 -0.52 0.29
N SER A 271 19.85 -0.48 0.80
CA SER A 271 21.06 -0.45 -0.03
C SER A 271 21.45 -1.83 -0.55
N ARG A 272 21.90 -1.92 -1.81
CA ARG A 272 22.47 -3.13 -2.41
C ARG A 272 23.74 -3.61 -1.71
N GLN A 273 24.56 -2.68 -1.23
CA GLN A 273 25.91 -2.95 -0.71
C GLN A 273 26.02 -2.79 0.81
N GLY A 274 25.03 -2.19 1.47
CA GLY A 274 25.02 -2.03 2.92
C GLY A 274 24.47 -3.25 3.65
N SER A 275 25.05 -3.58 4.81
CA SER A 275 24.55 -4.60 5.74
C SER A 275 23.90 -4.03 7.01
N SER A 276 23.68 -2.71 7.06
CA SER A 276 23.15 -2.02 8.25
C SER A 276 21.64 -1.81 8.16
N ILE A 277 20.93 -2.27 9.20
CA ILE A 277 19.49 -2.05 9.38
C ILE A 277 19.13 -0.57 9.53
N GLU A 278 20.05 0.26 10.03
CA GLU A 278 19.84 1.71 10.20
C GLU A 278 19.67 2.45 8.86
N LYS A 279 20.07 1.81 7.76
CA LYS A 279 19.92 2.33 6.40
C LYS A 279 18.67 1.79 5.70
N VAL A 280 17.83 1.02 6.40
CA VAL A 280 16.54 0.56 5.87
C VAL A 280 15.50 1.63 6.15
N GLU A 281 14.85 2.11 5.09
CA GLU A 281 13.70 2.97 5.20
C GLU A 281 12.45 2.17 4.85
N ALA A 282 11.61 1.92 5.85
CA ALA A 282 10.36 1.18 5.69
C ALA A 282 9.16 2.06 6.04
N ARG A 283 8.16 2.14 5.15
CA ARG A 283 6.99 3.00 5.32
C ARG A 283 5.72 2.35 4.80
N LEU A 284 4.59 2.66 5.42
CA LEU A 284 3.26 2.28 4.97
C LEU A 284 2.64 3.41 4.13
N GLY A 285 2.11 3.06 2.96
CA GLY A 285 1.32 3.92 2.09
C GLY A 285 0.01 3.26 1.68
N ASP A 286 -0.73 3.92 0.77
CA ASP A 286 -2.09 3.49 0.34
C ASP A 286 -3.10 3.36 1.50
N LEU A 287 -3.11 4.35 2.39
CA LEU A 287 -3.93 4.39 3.61
C LEU A 287 -5.16 5.30 3.50
N ASP A 288 -5.75 5.43 2.31
CA ASP A 288 -7.04 6.09 2.15
C ASP A 288 -8.12 5.26 2.83
N LEU A 289 -8.89 5.88 3.74
CA LEU A 289 -9.92 5.18 4.50
C LEU A 289 -10.89 4.46 3.56
N LYS A 290 -11.09 3.17 3.80
CA LYS A 290 -12.10 2.38 3.11
C LYS A 290 -13.48 2.76 3.64
N ASP A 291 -14.30 3.29 2.75
CA ASP A 291 -15.69 3.62 3.04
C ASP A 291 -16.51 2.35 3.33
N GLN A 292 -16.84 2.17 4.60
CA GLN A 292 -17.66 1.08 5.11
C GLN A 292 -19.10 1.13 4.59
N THR A 293 -19.64 2.33 4.31
CA THR A 293 -21.04 2.47 3.89
C THR A 293 -21.31 1.82 2.54
N THR A 294 -20.31 1.82 1.66
CA THR A 294 -20.39 1.21 0.32
C THR A 294 -19.71 -0.16 0.21
N LYS A 295 -18.87 -0.53 1.19
CA LYS A 295 -18.05 -1.75 1.12
C LYS A 295 -18.44 -2.85 2.10
N LEU A 296 -19.22 -2.56 3.13
CA LEU A 296 -19.52 -3.54 4.18
C LEU A 296 -20.16 -4.81 3.62
N ASP A 297 -21.20 -4.68 2.79
CA ASP A 297 -21.89 -5.83 2.21
C ASP A 297 -20.96 -6.66 1.35
N TYR A 298 -20.16 -6.02 0.49
CA TYR A 298 -19.14 -6.72 -0.30
C TYR A 298 -18.14 -7.50 0.59
N TRP A 299 -17.73 -6.94 1.73
CA TRP A 299 -16.82 -7.65 2.62
C TRP A 299 -17.48 -8.79 3.38
N ARG A 300 -18.76 -8.64 3.76
CA ARG A 300 -19.58 -9.69 4.37
C ARG A 300 -19.81 -10.84 3.43
N ASP A 301 -20.27 -10.55 2.22
CA ASP A 301 -20.53 -11.54 1.17
C ASP A 301 -19.26 -12.35 0.89
N MET A 302 -18.12 -11.67 0.78
CA MET A 302 -16.83 -12.33 0.61
C MET A 302 -16.44 -13.19 1.83
N GLU A 303 -16.73 -12.79 3.07
CA GLU A 303 -16.45 -13.64 4.23
C GLU A 303 -17.35 -14.88 4.25
N LEU A 304 -18.65 -14.72 4.01
CA LEU A 304 -19.62 -15.82 3.91
C LEU A 304 -19.24 -16.79 2.78
N GLU A 305 -18.91 -16.26 1.60
CA GLU A 305 -18.55 -17.09 0.45
C GLU A 305 -17.32 -17.97 0.73
N LEU A 306 -16.31 -17.44 1.42
CA LEU A 306 -15.14 -18.23 1.81
C LEU A 306 -15.45 -19.31 2.83
N GLN A 307 -16.40 -19.06 3.74
CA GLN A 307 -16.85 -20.05 4.71
C GLN A 307 -17.69 -21.15 4.04
N GLU A 308 -18.75 -20.76 3.33
CA GLU A 308 -19.72 -21.67 2.72
C GLU A 308 -19.12 -22.53 1.63
N GLN A 309 -18.19 -21.99 0.82
CA GLN A 309 -17.52 -22.76 -0.25
C GLN A 309 -16.29 -23.53 0.26
N GLY A 310 -16.05 -23.56 1.58
CA GLY A 310 -15.04 -24.42 2.19
C GLY A 310 -13.58 -23.97 2.01
N TYR A 311 -13.34 -22.71 1.62
CA TYR A 311 -11.99 -22.20 1.37
C TYR A 311 -11.12 -22.11 2.62
N TYR A 312 -11.73 -21.89 3.79
CA TYR A 312 -11.01 -21.91 5.07
C TYR A 312 -10.53 -23.32 5.47
N LEU A 313 -11.24 -24.36 5.05
CA LEU A 313 -10.98 -25.76 5.42
C LEU A 313 -10.23 -26.54 4.34
N SER A 314 -9.96 -25.91 3.18
CA SER A 314 -9.40 -26.56 2.00
C SER A 314 -10.33 -27.61 1.36
N ASN A 315 -11.64 -27.41 1.49
CA ASN A 315 -12.69 -28.31 0.98
C ASN A 315 -13.26 -27.85 -0.37
N GLU A 316 -12.82 -26.72 -0.90
CA GLU A 316 -13.29 -26.21 -2.20
C GLU A 316 -12.92 -27.15 -3.35
N LYS A 317 -13.68 -27.08 -4.46
CA LYS A 317 -13.41 -27.85 -5.68
C LYS A 317 -13.29 -26.92 -6.90
N PRO A 318 -12.19 -26.99 -7.70
CA PRO A 318 -10.97 -27.74 -7.42
C PRO A 318 -10.22 -27.16 -6.21
N GLN A 319 -9.54 -28.03 -5.46
CA GLN A 319 -8.77 -27.61 -4.28
C GLN A 319 -7.51 -26.84 -4.71
N GLN A 320 -7.26 -25.70 -4.07
CA GLN A 320 -6.06 -24.90 -4.29
C GLN A 320 -4.97 -25.27 -3.28
N LYS A 321 -3.73 -25.42 -3.73
CA LYS A 321 -2.62 -25.67 -2.79
C LYS A 321 -2.20 -24.37 -2.13
N THR A 322 -2.10 -24.39 -0.80
CA THR A 322 -1.62 -23.26 -0.01
C THR A 322 -0.60 -23.73 1.01
N ASN A 323 0.47 -22.96 1.23
CA ASN A 323 1.42 -23.18 2.32
C ASN A 323 1.06 -22.29 3.52
N CYS A 324 -0.19 -22.38 3.97
CA CYS A 324 -0.67 -21.59 5.09
C CYS A 324 0.13 -21.89 6.37
N LEU A 325 0.19 -20.95 7.31
CA LEU A 325 0.81 -21.21 8.61
C LEU A 325 -0.13 -22.01 9.54
N LEU A 326 -1.44 -22.01 9.27
CA LEU A 326 -2.45 -22.73 10.07
C LEU A 326 -2.67 -24.20 9.62
N SER A 327 -2.04 -24.62 8.52
CA SER A 327 -2.25 -25.93 7.90
C SER A 327 -1.32 -27.01 8.42
#